data_AF-A0A846C0F5-F1
#
_entry.id   AF-A0A846C0F5-F1
#
_cell.length_a   1.000
_cell.length_b   1.000
_cell.length_c   1.000
_cell.angle_alpha   90.00
_cell.angle_beta   90.00
_cell.angle_gamma   90.00
#
_symmetry.space_group_name_H-M   'P 1'
#
loop_
_entity.id
_entity.type
_entity.pdbx_description
1 polymer ?
#
loop_
_entity_poly.entity_id
_entity_poly.type
_entity_poly.pdbx_seq_one_letter_code
_entity_poly.pdbx_strand_id
1 'polypeptide(L)'
;MIQLDNGGLHKALNLNIAENVILLFQPALSPQVNPIERLWQYIKEDFKWINFENIEELQNALTKSLNKLTQKVVAQITGWEFIVNA
;
A
#
# COMPACT_ATOMS: atom_id res chain seq x y z
N MET A 1 -7.65 11.15 -7.52
CA MET A 1 -7.89 10.97 -6.07
C MET A 1 -6.87 9.98 -5.54
N ILE A 2 -6.32 10.22 -4.34
CA ILE A 2 -5.34 9.36 -3.67
C ILE A 2 -5.86 9.09 -2.25
N GLN A 3 -5.97 7.82 -1.87
CA GLN A 3 -6.28 7.43 -0.50
C GLN A 3 -5.01 7.43 0.34
N LEU A 4 -5.08 8.01 1.55
CA LEU A 4 -3.95 8.17 2.45
C LEU A 4 -4.34 7.81 3.89
N ASP A 5 -3.34 7.38 4.66
CA ASP A 5 -3.47 7.29 6.10
C ASP A 5 -3.27 8.66 6.77
N ASN A 6 -3.33 8.71 8.10
CA ASN A 6 -3.17 9.94 8.86
C ASN A 6 -1.70 10.24 9.22
N GLY A 7 -0.72 9.65 8.53
CA GLY A 7 0.70 9.89 8.75
C GLY A 7 1.05 11.37 8.63
N GLY A 8 1.92 11.87 9.54
CA GLY A 8 2.22 13.30 9.64
C GLY A 8 2.76 13.93 8.34
N LEU A 9 3.51 13.16 7.55
CA LEU A 9 4.04 13.61 6.26
C LEU A 9 2.94 13.91 5.24
N HIS A 10 1.82 13.18 5.27
CA HIS A 10 0.68 13.41 4.38
C HIS A 10 -0.10 14.69 4.71
N LYS A 11 0.13 15.27 5.89
CA LYS A 11 -0.52 16.50 6.37
C LYS A 11 0.47 17.68 6.49
N ALA A 12 1.68 17.52 5.98
CA ALA A 12 2.69 18.57 6.06
C ALA A 12 2.22 19.83 5.31
N LEU A 13 2.36 20.99 5.96
CA LEU A 13 1.93 22.27 5.37
C LEU A 13 2.73 22.67 4.13
N ASN A 14 3.96 22.15 3.99
CA ASN A 14 4.82 22.40 2.84
C ASN A 14 4.58 21.42 1.67
N LEU A 15 3.50 20.64 1.71
CA LEU A 15 3.16 19.70 0.66
C LEU A 15 2.48 20.44 -0.50
N ASN A 16 3.14 20.47 -1.66
CA ASN A 16 2.56 21.03 -2.87
C ASN A 16 1.74 19.97 -3.60
N ILE A 17 0.41 20.09 -3.57
CA ILE A 17 -0.53 19.16 -4.23
C ILE A 17 -1.05 19.80 -5.52
N ALA A 18 -0.96 19.06 -6.61
CA ALA A 18 -1.51 19.51 -7.90
C ALA A 18 -3.04 19.68 -7.81
N GLU A 19 -3.58 20.70 -8.48
CA GLU A 19 -5.01 21.05 -8.42
C GLU A 19 -5.97 19.91 -8.82
N ASN A 20 -5.47 18.99 -9.65
CA ASN A 20 -6.23 17.82 -10.12
C ASN A 20 -6.11 16.58 -9.20
N VAL A 21 -5.50 16.72 -8.02
CA VAL A 21 -5.30 15.63 -7.06
C VAL A 21 -6.10 15.90 -5.79
N ILE A 22 -7.09 15.03 -5.52
CA ILE A 22 -7.85 15.02 -4.27
C ILE A 22 -7.22 14.01 -3.31
N LEU A 23 -6.89 14.44 -2.09
CA LEU A 23 -6.45 13.57 -1.01
C LEU A 23 -7.64 13.09 -0.18
N LEU A 24 -7.81 11.78 -0.06
CA LEU A 24 -8.86 11.15 0.75
C LEU A 24 -8.23 10.48 1.97
N PHE A 25 -8.40 11.10 3.14
CA PHE A 25 -7.91 10.56 4.39
C PHE A 25 -8.88 9.55 4.98
N GLN A 26 -8.38 8.37 5.33
CA GLN A 26 -9.18 7.37 6.04
C GLN A 26 -9.42 7.76 7.52
N PRO A 27 -10.41 7.16 8.19
CA PRO A 27 -10.62 7.36 9.62
C PRO A 27 -9.39 7.00 10.45
N ALA A 28 -9.23 7.64 11.61
CA ALA A 28 -8.12 7.36 12.51
C ALA A 28 -8.11 5.87 12.93
N LEU A 29 -6.90 5.32 13.11
CA LEU A 29 -6.69 3.94 13.59
C LEU A 29 -7.47 2.88 12.80
N SER A 30 -7.69 3.09 11.50
CA SER A 30 -8.48 2.20 10.66
C SER A 30 -7.64 1.54 9.56
N PRO A 31 -6.63 0.71 9.88
CA PRO A 31 -5.81 0.03 8.87
C PRO A 31 -6.63 -0.96 8.01
N GLN A 32 -7.75 -1.47 8.54
CA GLN A 32 -8.63 -2.42 7.85
C GLN A 32 -9.33 -1.83 6.62
N VAL A 33 -9.37 -0.50 6.47
CA VAL A 33 -9.91 0.16 5.27
C VAL A 33 -8.81 0.69 4.35
N ASN A 34 -7.53 0.42 4.66
CA ASN A 34 -6.38 0.87 3.89
C ASN A 34 -5.90 -0.24 2.93
N PRO A 35 -6.19 -0.18 1.62
CA PRO A 35 -5.80 -1.20 0.65
C PRO A 35 -4.33 -1.60 0.71
N ILE A 36 -3.45 -0.62 0.97
CA ILE A 36 -2.01 -0.84 0.94
C ILE A 36 -1.55 -1.78 2.07
N GLU A 37 -2.25 -1.83 3.21
CA GLU A 37 -1.90 -2.73 4.32
C GLU A 37 -2.07 -4.20 3.94
N ARG A 38 -3.14 -4.53 3.18
CA ARG A 38 -3.35 -5.90 2.66
C ARG A 38 -2.35 -6.25 1.58
N LEU A 39 -2.03 -5.30 0.70
CA LEU A 39 -1.00 -5.49 -0.31
C LEU A 39 0.36 -5.76 0.35
N TRP A 40 0.72 -4.99 1.38
CA TRP A 40 1.95 -5.20 2.13
C TRP A 40 1.96 -6.52 2.89
N GLN A 41 0.84 -6.92 3.47
CA GLN A 41 0.72 -8.23 4.09
C GLN A 41 0.99 -9.33 3.06
N TYR A 42 0.34 -9.30 1.90
CA TYR A 42 0.53 -10.27 0.82
C TYR A 42 2.00 -10.34 0.37
N ILE A 43 2.64 -9.20 0.14
CA ILE A 43 4.05 -9.14 -0.29
C ILE A 43 4.98 -9.70 0.79
N LYS A 44 4.73 -9.40 2.07
CA LYS A 44 5.58 -9.83 3.19
C LYS A 44 5.50 -11.34 3.46
N GLU A 45 4.45 -12.02 3.03
CA GLU A 45 4.36 -13.49 3.15
C GLU A 45 5.52 -14.18 2.44
N ASP A 46 5.92 -13.70 1.25
CA ASP A 46 7.04 -14.25 0.46
C ASP A 46 8.41 -14.07 1.13
N PHE A 47 8.50 -13.18 2.13
CA PHE A 47 9.74 -12.84 2.83
C PHE A 47 9.78 -13.34 4.27
N LYS A 48 8.76 -14.08 4.71
CA LYS A 48 8.74 -14.63 6.06
C LYS A 48 9.97 -15.52 6.28
N TRP A 49 10.66 -15.27 7.39
CA TRP A 49 11.85 -16.02 7.83
C TRP A 49 13.09 -15.87 6.94
N ILE A 50 13.06 -14.97 5.95
CA ILE A 50 14.22 -14.65 5.13
C ILE A 50 14.99 -13.52 5.83
N ASN A 51 16.30 -13.70 5.96
CA ASN A 51 17.22 -12.64 6.36
C ASN A 51 18.09 -12.28 5.15
N PHE A 52 18.01 -11.03 4.70
CA PHE A 52 18.82 -10.53 3.59
C PHE A 52 20.14 -9.99 4.14
N GLU A 53 21.24 -10.23 3.44
CA GLU A 53 22.57 -9.80 3.92
C GLU A 53 22.74 -8.28 3.83
N ASN A 54 22.06 -7.65 2.88
CA ASN A 54 22.12 -6.23 2.63
C ASN A 54 20.83 -5.69 2.00
N ILE A 55 20.74 -4.37 1.90
CA ILE A 55 19.57 -3.68 1.35
C ILE A 55 19.34 -3.97 -0.14
N GLU A 56 20.40 -4.21 -0.91
CA GLU A 56 20.33 -4.47 -2.35
C GLU A 56 19.65 -5.82 -2.62
N GLU A 57 19.96 -6.85 -1.83
CA GLU A 57 19.28 -8.14 -1.91
C GLU A 57 17.78 -8.03 -1.61
N LEU A 58 17.42 -7.31 -0.54
CA LEU A 58 16.02 -7.05 -0.21
C LEU A 58 15.31 -6.32 -1.35
N GLN A 59 15.93 -5.27 -1.91
CA GLN A 59 15.37 -4.50 -3.01
C GLN A 59 15.18 -5.36 -4.27
N ASN A 60 16.14 -6.22 -4.60
CA ASN A 60 16.05 -7.14 -5.73
C ASN A 60 14.94 -8.18 -5.55
N ALA A 61 14.82 -8.76 -4.36
CA ALA A 61 13.77 -9.72 -4.04
C ALA A 61 12.37 -9.08 -4.05
N LEU A 62 12.26 -7.87 -3.47
CA LEU A 62 11.04 -7.06 -3.49
C LEU A 62 10.64 -6.70 -4.91
N THR A 63 11.57 -6.23 -5.73
CA THR A 63 11.32 -5.87 -7.14
C THR A 63 10.79 -7.06 -7.93
N LYS A 64 11.41 -8.25 -7.77
CA LYS A 64 10.93 -9.48 -8.40
C LYS A 64 9.51 -9.84 -7.98
N SER A 65 9.16 -9.62 -6.70
CA SER A 65 7.82 -9.92 -6.17
C SER A 65 6.78 -8.92 -6.67
N LEU A 66 7.13 -7.63 -6.69
CA LEU A 66 6.28 -6.57 -7.25
C LEU A 66 6.01 -6.78 -8.75
N ASN A 67 7.01 -7.20 -9.53
CA ASN A 67 6.86 -7.47 -10.97
C ASN A 67 5.93 -8.65 -11.30
N LYS A 68 5.61 -9.50 -10.32
CA LYS A 68 4.61 -10.58 -10.48
C LYS A 68 3.18 -10.10 -10.23
N LEU A 69 3.00 -8.94 -9.61
CA LEU A 69 1.67 -8.41 -9.32
C LEU A 69 1.00 -7.98 -10.62
N THR A 70 -0.23 -8.47 -10.81
CA THR A 70 -1.10 -8.04 -11.91
C THR A 70 -2.22 -7.19 -11.36
N GLN A 71 -2.86 -6.38 -12.21
CA GLN A 71 -4.04 -5.61 -11.81
C GLN A 71 -5.13 -6.50 -11.21
N LYS A 72 -5.34 -7.70 -11.77
CA LYS A 72 -6.28 -8.70 -11.26
C LYS A 72 -5.92 -9.14 -9.84
N VAL A 73 -4.65 -9.48 -9.61
CA VAL A 73 -4.16 -9.92 -8.29
C VAL A 73 -4.30 -8.79 -7.27
N VAL A 74 -3.89 -7.57 -7.61
CA VAL A 74 -4.03 -6.40 -6.74
C VAL A 74 -5.48 -6.16 -6.39
N ALA A 75 -6.39 -6.15 -7.37
CA ALA A 75 -7.82 -5.97 -7.15
C ALA A 75 -8.43 -7.08 -6.26
N GLN A 76 -7.98 -8.33 -6.40
CA GLN A 76 -8.43 -9.43 -5.55
C GLN A 76 -7.92 -9.31 -4.10
N ILE A 77 -6.70 -8.81 -3.89
CA ILE A 77 -6.11 -8.63 -2.56
C ILE A 77 -6.80 -7.46 -1.82
N THR A 78 -7.10 -6.38 -2.54
CA THR A 78 -7.58 -5.13 -1.95
C THR A 78 -9.08 -4.89 -2.08
N GLY A 79 -9.81 -5.73 -2.83
CA GLY A 79 -11.26 -5.65 -2.95
C GLY A 79 -11.95 -6.29 -1.74
N TRP A 80 -12.48 -5.49 -0.82
CA TRP A 80 -13.42 -5.98 0.20
C TRP A 80 -14.83 -6.00 -0.36
N GLU A 81 -15.59 -7.07 -0.12
CA GLU A 81 -17.00 -7.12 -0.53
C GLU A 81 -17.82 -5.97 0.03
N PHE A 82 -17.60 -5.58 1.29
CA PHE A 82 -18.32 -4.46 1.91
C PHE A 82 -17.90 -3.08 1.40
N ILE A 83 -16.83 -2.97 0.60
CA ILE A 83 -16.42 -1.72 -0.07
C ILE A 83 -16.85 -1.76 -1.54
N VAL A 84 -16.68 -2.90 -2.20
CA VAL A 84 -17.00 -3.08 -3.62
C VAL A 84 -18.51 -3.14 -3.85
N ASN A 85 -19.27 -3.66 -2.89
CA ASN A 85 -20.73 -3.78 -2.96
C ASN A 85 -21.47 -2.76 -2.07
N ALA A 86 -20.80 -1.67 -1.66
CA ALA A 86 -21.40 -0.57 -0.89
C ALA A 86 -22.18 0.42 -1.75
#